data_AF-A0A852AAU9-F1
#
_entry.id   AF-A0A852AAU9-F1
#
_cell.length_a   1.000
_cell.length_b   1.000
_cell.length_c   1.000
_cell.angle_alpha   90.00
_cell.angle_beta   90.00
_cell.angle_gamma   90.00
#
_symmetry.space_group_name_H-M   'P 1'
#
loop_
_entity.id
_entity.type
_entity.pdbx_description
1 polymer ?
#
loop_
_entity_poly.entity_id
_entity_poly.type
_entity_poly.pdbx_seq_one_letter_code
_entity_poly.pdbx_strand_id
1 'polypeptide(L)'
;MALLLEHEFKPLPADKQIETLPFLEAVAHLPPFFDCLGTPIVYSPVKADLTGNIKKIRAVYDSNPAKFKTLQNILEVEKELHGSAWPKTGATLALMWLKRGLKFILVLLQSISDGERDEEHPNLIRVNALKAYEIALKKYHGWMLQKLFTGSVYALPYKSDLLKALEKGKEVKEEESIEKIHQFLTRVTPILDAIYEMYTKMNAELSYKA
;
A
#
# COMPACT_ATOMS: atom_id res chain seq x y z
N MET A 1 -15.16 -0.51 9.68
CA MET A 1 -13.86 -0.48 9.02
C MET A 1 -13.20 -1.85 9.09
N ALA A 2 -13.98 -2.90 8.89
CA ALA A 2 -13.53 -4.26 9.08
C ALA A 2 -12.30 -4.58 8.21
N LEU A 3 -12.26 -4.01 7.01
CA LEU A 3 -11.16 -4.17 6.07
C LEU A 3 -9.85 -3.50 6.52
N LEU A 4 -9.88 -2.39 7.28
CA LEU A 4 -8.66 -1.69 7.73
C LEU A 4 -8.27 -1.97 9.18
N LEU A 5 -9.24 -2.26 10.06
CA LEU A 5 -9.00 -2.34 11.51
C LEU A 5 -9.13 -3.75 12.12
N GLU A 6 -9.62 -4.77 11.38
CA GLU A 6 -9.64 -6.15 11.91
C GLU A 6 -8.23 -6.74 12.11
N HIS A 7 -7.24 -6.21 11.37
CA HIS A 7 -5.88 -6.74 11.35
C HIS A 7 -4.88 -5.65 11.69
N GLU A 8 -4.43 -5.66 12.95
CA GLU A 8 -3.61 -4.59 13.49
C GLU A 8 -2.14 -4.71 13.08
N PHE A 9 -1.57 -3.61 12.63
CA PHE A 9 -0.13 -3.47 12.51
C PHE A 9 0.49 -3.36 13.90
N LYS A 10 1.53 -4.15 14.18
CA LYS A 10 2.31 -4.01 15.43
C LYS A 10 2.92 -2.60 15.50
N PRO A 11 2.92 -1.94 16.68
CA PRO A 11 3.61 -0.67 16.85
C PRO A 11 5.08 -0.79 16.45
N LEU A 12 5.60 0.27 15.82
CA LEU A 12 7.01 0.33 15.45
C LEU A 12 7.89 0.36 16.71
N PRO A 13 8.81 -0.60 16.91
CA PRO A 13 9.73 -0.57 18.05
C PRO A 13 10.77 0.54 17.93
N ALA A 14 11.48 0.85 19.03
CA ALA A 14 12.47 1.93 19.09
C ALA A 14 13.65 1.73 18.13
N ASP A 15 14.03 0.48 17.85
CA ASP A 15 15.08 0.11 16.89
C ASP A 15 14.58 0.11 15.42
N LYS A 16 13.28 0.38 15.21
CA LYS A 16 12.59 0.40 13.91
C LYS A 16 12.64 -0.94 13.15
N GLN A 17 12.97 -2.05 13.82
CA GLN A 17 12.96 -3.37 13.19
C GLN A 17 11.53 -3.87 12.99
N ILE A 18 11.17 -4.22 11.76
CA ILE A 18 9.81 -4.65 11.42
C ILE A 18 9.79 -6.15 11.27
N GLU A 19 9.11 -6.87 12.17
CA GLU A 19 8.95 -8.31 12.07
C GLU A 19 8.19 -8.68 10.78
N THR A 20 8.78 -9.56 9.97
CA THR A 20 8.26 -9.89 8.63
C THR A 20 6.87 -10.53 8.71
N LEU A 21 6.66 -11.52 9.58
CA LEU A 21 5.40 -12.26 9.63
C LEU A 21 4.21 -11.38 10.06
N PRO A 22 4.25 -10.65 11.19
CA PRO A 22 3.16 -9.75 11.56
C PRO A 22 2.89 -8.67 10.52
N PHE A 23 3.94 -8.14 9.87
CA PHE A 23 3.77 -7.20 8.78
C PHE A 23 3.00 -7.84 7.61
N LEU A 24 3.42 -9.02 7.15
CA LEU A 24 2.77 -9.75 6.06
C LEU A 24 1.32 -10.13 6.38
N GLU A 25 1.04 -10.54 7.62
CA GLU A 25 -0.31 -10.81 8.09
C GLU A 25 -1.16 -9.54 7.99
N ALA A 26 -0.70 -8.41 8.52
CA ALA A 26 -1.44 -7.16 8.44
C ALA A 26 -1.67 -6.68 7.00
N VAL A 27 -0.65 -6.70 6.13
CA VAL A 27 -0.79 -6.23 4.74
C VAL A 27 -1.58 -7.19 3.85
N ALA A 28 -1.71 -8.48 4.21
CA ALA A 28 -2.49 -9.46 3.44
C ALA A 28 -3.99 -9.12 3.36
N HIS A 29 -4.49 -8.26 4.25
CA HIS A 29 -5.88 -7.83 4.29
C HIS A 29 -6.16 -6.54 3.51
N LEU A 30 -5.12 -5.88 2.99
CA LEU A 30 -5.26 -4.65 2.22
C LEU A 30 -5.62 -4.84 0.73
N PRO A 31 -5.22 -5.91 0.00
CA PRO A 31 -5.60 -6.08 -1.40
C PRO A 31 -7.12 -6.00 -1.67
N PRO A 32 -8.02 -6.53 -0.81
CA PRO A 32 -9.46 -6.31 -0.93
C PRO A 32 -9.93 -4.85 -0.96
N PHE A 33 -9.11 -3.88 -0.52
CA PHE A 33 -9.41 -2.45 -0.64
C PHE A 33 -9.70 -2.05 -2.09
N PHE A 34 -9.00 -2.66 -3.06
CA PHE A 34 -9.19 -2.38 -4.48
C PHE A 34 -10.53 -2.88 -5.02
N ASP A 35 -11.19 -3.83 -4.35
CA ASP A 35 -12.56 -4.22 -4.68
C ASP A 35 -13.56 -3.12 -4.30
N CYS A 36 -13.20 -2.23 -3.37
CA CYS A 36 -13.99 -1.07 -2.99
C CYS A 36 -13.83 0.12 -3.95
N LEU A 37 -12.85 0.10 -4.86
CA LEU A 37 -12.53 1.23 -5.75
C LEU A 37 -13.24 1.18 -7.11
N GLY A 38 -14.19 0.28 -7.30
CA GLY A 38 -15.08 0.30 -8.46
C GLY A 38 -14.97 -0.97 -9.30
N THR A 39 -14.94 -0.81 -10.63
CA THR A 39 -15.14 -1.96 -11.53
C THR A 39 -13.97 -2.95 -11.49
N PRO A 40 -14.22 -4.27 -11.34
CA PRO A 40 -13.17 -5.28 -11.28
C PRO A 40 -12.22 -5.27 -12.47
N ILE A 41 -12.70 -4.92 -13.67
CA ILE A 41 -11.88 -4.88 -14.88
C ILE A 41 -10.72 -3.88 -14.77
N VAL A 42 -10.89 -2.81 -13.98
CA VAL A 42 -9.88 -1.75 -13.80
C VAL A 42 -8.94 -2.08 -12.63
N TYR A 43 -9.49 -2.55 -11.50
CA TYR A 43 -8.74 -2.65 -10.24
C TYR A 43 -8.27 -4.06 -9.88
N SER A 44 -8.80 -5.12 -10.50
CA SER A 44 -8.31 -6.50 -10.28
C SER A 44 -6.83 -6.69 -10.62
N PRO A 45 -6.29 -6.09 -11.72
CA PRO A 45 -4.85 -6.17 -11.99
C PRO A 45 -4.00 -5.53 -10.89
N VAL A 46 -4.46 -4.42 -10.29
CA VAL A 46 -3.75 -3.73 -9.21
C VAL A 46 -3.77 -4.58 -7.93
N LYS A 47 -4.93 -5.15 -7.59
CA LYS A 47 -5.06 -6.11 -6.49
C LYS A 47 -4.15 -7.33 -6.66
N ALA A 48 -4.08 -7.87 -7.88
CA ALA A 48 -3.25 -9.02 -8.21
C ALA A 48 -1.75 -8.70 -8.05
N ASP A 49 -1.32 -7.50 -8.44
CA ASP A 49 0.07 -7.04 -8.25
C ASP A 49 0.46 -6.98 -6.77
N LEU A 50 -0.34 -6.30 -5.92
CA LEU A 50 -0.07 -6.26 -4.47
C LEU A 50 -0.07 -7.66 -3.86
N THR A 51 -1.05 -8.49 -4.20
CA THR A 51 -1.14 -9.88 -3.73
C THR A 51 0.08 -10.68 -4.15
N GLY A 52 0.55 -10.50 -5.39
CA GLY A 52 1.74 -11.15 -5.92
C GLY A 52 3.00 -10.74 -5.16
N ASN A 53 3.15 -9.45 -4.84
CA ASN A 53 4.28 -8.96 -4.05
C ASN A 53 4.27 -9.53 -2.63
N ILE A 54 3.12 -9.56 -1.95
CA ILE A 54 2.96 -10.16 -0.62
C ILE A 54 3.34 -11.66 -0.66
N LYS A 55 2.85 -12.40 -1.66
CA LYS A 55 3.17 -13.83 -1.84
C LYS A 55 4.66 -14.08 -2.06
N LYS A 56 5.33 -13.23 -2.85
CA LYS A 56 6.79 -13.34 -3.08
C LYS A 56 7.58 -13.13 -1.79
N ILE A 57 7.25 -12.10 -1.02
CA ILE A 57 7.91 -11.83 0.27
C ILE A 57 7.65 -12.97 1.25
N ARG A 58 6.40 -13.47 1.29
CA ARG A 58 6.01 -14.61 2.13
C ARG A 58 6.78 -15.88 1.78
N ALA A 59 6.95 -16.20 0.50
CA ALA A 59 7.72 -17.35 0.07
C ALA A 59 9.20 -17.28 0.50
N VAL A 60 9.81 -16.09 0.46
CA VAL A 60 11.18 -15.88 0.98
C VAL A 60 11.21 -16.07 2.49
N TYR A 61 10.26 -15.49 3.22
CA TYR A 61 10.13 -15.68 4.67
C TYR A 61 10.01 -17.17 5.06
N ASP A 62 9.07 -17.89 4.44
CA ASP A 62 8.78 -19.29 4.76
C ASP A 62 9.97 -20.23 4.45
N SER A 63 10.89 -19.81 3.56
CA SER A 63 12.11 -20.59 3.29
C SER A 63 13.06 -20.69 4.49
N ASN A 64 13.10 -19.66 5.34
CA ASN A 64 13.84 -19.67 6.60
C ASN A 64 13.34 -18.54 7.54
N PRO A 65 12.28 -18.76 8.33
CA PRO A 65 11.69 -17.75 9.21
C PRO A 65 12.66 -17.13 10.22
N ALA A 66 13.65 -17.90 10.68
CA ALA A 66 14.66 -17.42 11.61
C ALA A 66 15.64 -16.44 10.93
N LYS A 67 16.05 -16.74 9.70
CA LYS A 67 16.93 -15.87 8.91
C LYS A 67 16.23 -14.60 8.41
N PHE A 68 14.94 -14.70 8.08
CA PHE A 68 14.14 -13.61 7.53
C PHE A 68 13.19 -12.98 8.56
N LYS A 69 13.61 -12.96 9.83
CA LYS A 69 12.77 -12.52 10.97
C LYS A 69 12.22 -11.10 10.77
N THR A 70 13.02 -10.20 10.20
CA THR A 70 12.64 -8.80 9.95
C THR A 70 12.74 -8.44 8.47
N LEU A 71 12.02 -7.40 8.04
CA LEU A 71 12.12 -6.87 6.67
C LEU A 71 13.56 -6.40 6.36
N GLN A 72 14.27 -5.87 7.36
CA GLN A 72 15.68 -5.51 7.27
C GLN A 72 16.53 -6.73 6.94
N ASN A 73 16.32 -7.86 7.63
CA ASN A 73 17.06 -9.09 7.34
C ASN A 73 16.81 -9.60 5.92
N ILE A 74 15.60 -9.43 5.36
CA ILE A 74 15.35 -9.76 3.95
C ILE A 74 16.30 -8.98 3.04
N LEU A 75 16.37 -7.66 3.19
CA LEU A 75 17.21 -6.82 2.34
C LEU A 75 18.70 -7.14 2.52
N GLU A 76 19.16 -7.34 3.75
CA GLU A 76 20.55 -7.66 4.07
C GLU A 76 20.96 -9.01 3.46
N VAL A 77 20.16 -10.05 3.70
CA VAL A 77 20.46 -11.41 3.24
C VAL A 77 20.34 -11.53 1.73
N GLU A 78 19.32 -10.93 1.10
CA GLU A 78 19.19 -10.96 -0.36
C GLU A 78 20.29 -10.16 -1.06
N LYS A 79 20.83 -9.11 -0.43
CA LYS A 79 21.97 -8.37 -0.96
C LYS A 79 23.21 -9.26 -1.06
N GLU A 80 23.49 -10.04 -0.02
CA GLU A 80 24.58 -11.02 -0.03
C GLU A 80 24.32 -12.16 -1.01
N LEU A 81 23.10 -12.69 -1.03
CA LEU A 81 22.72 -13.84 -1.86
C LEU A 81 22.75 -13.54 -3.36
N HIS A 82 22.33 -12.34 -3.76
CA HIS A 82 22.16 -11.99 -5.17
C HIS A 82 23.25 -11.08 -5.74
N GLY A 83 24.15 -10.55 -4.91
CA GLY A 83 25.28 -9.74 -5.35
C GLY A 83 24.86 -8.61 -6.29
N SER A 84 25.39 -8.60 -7.52
CA SER A 84 25.12 -7.56 -8.51
C SER A 84 23.69 -7.51 -9.05
N ALA A 85 22.89 -8.57 -8.87
CA ALA A 85 21.48 -8.57 -9.26
C ALA A 85 20.58 -7.83 -8.24
N TRP A 86 21.06 -7.62 -7.02
CA TRP A 86 20.38 -6.85 -6.00
C TRP A 86 20.47 -5.33 -6.29
N PRO A 87 19.43 -4.51 -6.04
CA PRO A 87 18.14 -4.83 -5.40
C PRO A 87 17.01 -5.19 -6.39
N LYS A 88 17.32 -5.42 -7.68
CA LYS A 88 16.31 -5.67 -8.73
C LYS A 88 15.86 -7.13 -8.81
N THR A 89 15.76 -7.81 -7.67
CA THR A 89 15.36 -9.23 -7.59
C THR A 89 14.70 -9.55 -6.23
N GLY A 90 14.11 -10.74 -6.13
CA GLY A 90 13.66 -11.32 -4.86
C GLY A 90 12.53 -10.57 -4.16
N ALA A 91 12.42 -10.82 -2.85
CA ALA A 91 11.52 -10.13 -1.94
C ALA A 91 11.88 -8.65 -1.77
N THR A 92 13.14 -8.26 -1.95
CA THR A 92 13.58 -6.85 -1.98
C THR A 92 12.85 -6.09 -3.08
N LEU A 93 12.79 -6.65 -4.29
CA LEU A 93 12.05 -6.03 -5.39
C LEU A 93 10.54 -6.04 -5.14
N ALA A 94 10.01 -7.14 -4.60
CA ALA A 94 8.58 -7.25 -4.31
C ALA A 94 8.14 -6.23 -3.24
N LEU A 95 8.89 -6.09 -2.15
CA LEU A 95 8.62 -5.13 -1.09
C LEU A 95 8.77 -3.68 -1.58
N MET A 96 9.65 -3.42 -2.56
CA MET A 96 9.80 -2.11 -3.17
C MET A 96 8.53 -1.66 -3.90
N TRP A 97 7.88 -2.57 -4.63
CA TRP A 97 6.61 -2.30 -5.29
C TRP A 97 5.45 -2.27 -4.30
N LEU A 98 5.43 -3.20 -3.34
CA LEU A 98 4.42 -3.23 -2.29
C LEU A 98 4.37 -1.92 -1.51
N LYS A 99 5.51 -1.37 -1.04
CA LYS A 99 5.53 -0.12 -0.27
C LYS A 99 4.99 1.07 -1.07
N ARG A 100 5.13 1.09 -2.39
CA ARG A 100 4.54 2.13 -3.28
C ARG A 100 3.03 1.98 -3.37
N GLY A 101 2.53 0.76 -3.53
CA GLY A 101 1.09 0.46 -3.48
C GLY A 101 0.47 0.82 -2.13
N LEU A 102 1.15 0.50 -1.02
CA LEU A 102 0.72 0.91 0.32
C LEU A 102 0.69 2.44 0.45
N LYS A 103 1.74 3.15 -0.03
CA LYS A 103 1.76 4.62 -0.01
C LYS A 103 0.58 5.22 -0.76
N PHE A 104 0.19 4.64 -1.90
CA PHE A 104 -1.00 5.07 -2.63
C PHE A 104 -2.26 4.96 -1.77
N ILE A 105 -2.50 3.80 -1.14
CA ILE A 105 -3.67 3.59 -0.25
C ILE A 105 -3.67 4.62 0.89
N LEU A 106 -2.53 4.80 1.56
CA LEU A 106 -2.42 5.71 2.70
C LEU A 106 -2.67 7.16 2.29
N VAL A 107 -2.08 7.63 1.18
CA VAL A 107 -2.28 9.01 0.72
C VAL A 107 -3.71 9.24 0.24
N LEU A 108 -4.33 8.26 -0.41
CA LEU A 108 -5.73 8.33 -0.82
C LEU A 108 -6.65 8.47 0.39
N LEU A 109 -6.48 7.59 1.39
CA LEU A 109 -7.28 7.61 2.62
C LEU A 109 -7.05 8.89 3.43
N GLN A 110 -5.80 9.34 3.56
CA GLN A 110 -5.47 10.59 4.26
C GLN A 110 -6.12 11.80 3.58
N SER A 111 -6.01 11.89 2.26
CA SER A 111 -6.62 12.99 1.49
C SER A 111 -8.15 13.03 1.68
N ILE A 112 -8.81 11.87 1.70
CA ILE A 112 -10.25 11.77 1.97
C ILE A 112 -10.57 12.18 3.42
N SER A 113 -9.78 11.73 4.40
CA SER A 113 -10.04 11.98 5.81
C SER A 113 -9.75 13.43 6.24
N ASP A 114 -8.80 14.08 5.55
CA ASP A 114 -8.50 15.51 5.71
C ASP A 114 -9.58 16.42 5.08
N GLY A 115 -10.57 15.84 4.39
CA GLY A 115 -11.65 16.57 3.75
C GLY A 115 -11.28 17.21 2.42
N GLU A 116 -10.13 16.87 1.84
CA GLU A 116 -9.74 17.36 0.51
C GLU A 116 -10.74 16.85 -0.54
N ARG A 117 -11.28 17.76 -1.35
CA ARG A 117 -12.29 17.43 -2.35
C ARG A 117 -12.33 18.48 -3.46
N ASP A 118 -12.98 18.10 -4.54
CA ASP A 118 -13.47 19.04 -5.55
C ASP A 118 -14.76 19.69 -5.01
N GLU A 119 -14.80 21.01 -4.85
CA GLU A 119 -15.98 21.71 -4.32
C GLU A 119 -17.17 21.68 -5.29
N GLU A 120 -16.93 21.53 -6.60
CA GLU A 120 -18.02 21.36 -7.59
C GLU A 120 -18.59 19.94 -7.56
N HIS A 121 -17.77 18.96 -7.17
CA HIS A 121 -18.11 17.54 -7.15
C HIS A 121 -17.65 16.83 -5.86
N PRO A 122 -18.15 17.23 -4.68
CA PRO A 122 -17.59 16.85 -3.38
C PRO A 122 -17.76 15.36 -3.02
N ASN A 123 -18.59 14.64 -3.77
CA ASN A 123 -18.77 13.19 -3.60
C ASN A 123 -17.85 12.37 -4.53
N LEU A 124 -17.05 12.98 -5.40
CA LEU A 124 -16.06 12.27 -6.22
C LEU A 124 -14.71 12.22 -5.50
N ILE A 125 -14.02 11.07 -5.59
CA ILE A 125 -12.69 10.86 -4.99
C ILE A 125 -11.54 10.99 -6.01
N ARG A 126 -11.81 11.58 -7.19
CA ARG A 126 -10.85 11.64 -8.31
C ARG A 126 -9.61 12.47 -7.95
N VAL A 127 -9.80 13.63 -7.32
CA VAL A 127 -8.70 14.51 -6.91
C VAL A 127 -7.79 13.81 -5.89
N ASN A 128 -8.38 13.07 -4.95
CA ASN A 128 -7.65 12.30 -3.94
C ASN A 128 -6.83 11.17 -4.59
N ALA A 129 -7.43 10.43 -5.54
CA ALA A 129 -6.73 9.36 -6.27
C ALA A 129 -5.60 9.88 -7.16
N LEU A 130 -5.79 11.01 -7.84
CA LEU A 130 -4.75 11.67 -8.63
C LEU A 130 -3.59 12.12 -7.75
N LYS A 131 -3.87 12.74 -6.59
CA LYS A 131 -2.86 13.12 -5.60
C LYS A 131 -2.06 11.90 -5.11
N ALA A 132 -2.76 10.84 -4.71
CA ALA A 132 -2.14 9.60 -4.26
C ALA A 132 -1.22 8.99 -5.31
N TYR A 133 -1.65 9.00 -6.58
CA TYR A 133 -0.86 8.51 -7.70
C TYR A 133 0.40 9.34 -7.97
N GLU A 134 0.25 10.67 -7.98
CA GLU A 134 1.37 11.60 -8.17
C GLU A 134 2.49 11.33 -7.17
N ILE A 135 2.12 11.17 -5.90
CA ILE A 135 3.06 10.99 -4.79
C ILE A 135 3.68 9.57 -4.79
N ALA A 136 2.86 8.54 -5.00
CA ALA A 136 3.29 7.16 -4.75
C ALA A 136 3.85 6.44 -5.97
N LEU A 137 3.30 6.66 -7.17
CA LEU A 137 3.48 5.74 -8.30
C LEU A 137 3.93 6.41 -9.60
N LYS A 138 3.45 7.61 -9.93
CA LYS A 138 3.59 8.21 -11.26
C LYS A 138 5.02 8.25 -11.79
N LYS A 139 6.00 8.58 -10.95
CA LYS A 139 7.42 8.65 -11.34
C LYS A 139 8.00 7.30 -11.78
N TYR A 140 7.39 6.19 -11.34
CA TYR A 140 7.79 4.81 -11.66
C TYR A 140 6.98 4.19 -12.79
N HIS A 141 6.07 4.93 -13.41
CA HIS A 141 5.26 4.45 -14.52
C HIS A 141 5.68 5.13 -15.83
N GLY A 142 5.83 4.32 -16.89
CA GLY A 142 5.96 4.80 -18.26
C GLY A 142 4.71 5.53 -18.73
N TRP A 143 4.81 6.20 -19.89
CA TRP A 143 3.74 7.05 -20.42
C TRP A 143 2.39 6.29 -20.56
N MET A 144 2.45 5.02 -20.97
CA MET A 144 1.28 4.17 -21.17
C MET A 144 0.53 3.91 -19.86
N LEU A 145 1.24 3.48 -18.82
CA LEU A 145 0.65 3.25 -17.50
C LEU A 145 0.11 4.54 -16.87
N GLN A 146 0.76 5.69 -17.11
CA GLN A 146 0.23 6.99 -16.70
C GLN A 146 -1.11 7.31 -17.36
N LYS A 147 -1.25 7.07 -18.67
CA LYS A 147 -2.52 7.28 -19.38
C LYS A 147 -3.61 6.32 -18.91
N LEU A 148 -3.27 5.05 -18.71
CA LEU A 148 -4.20 4.06 -18.15
C LEU A 148 -4.70 4.48 -16.76
N PHE A 149 -3.81 4.98 -15.89
CA PHE A 149 -4.21 5.50 -14.59
C PHE A 149 -5.14 6.73 -14.71
N THR A 150 -4.81 7.70 -15.55
CA THR A 150 -5.69 8.87 -15.75
C THR A 150 -7.06 8.48 -16.29
N GLY A 151 -7.17 7.41 -17.08
CA GLY A 151 -8.46 6.86 -17.51
C GLY A 151 -9.19 6.11 -16.39
N SER A 152 -8.48 5.39 -15.53
CA SER A 152 -9.08 4.56 -14.49
C SER A 152 -9.84 5.35 -13.42
N VAL A 153 -9.43 6.60 -13.14
CA VAL A 153 -10.09 7.43 -12.11
C VAL A 153 -11.56 7.72 -12.41
N TYR A 154 -12.01 7.59 -13.66
CA TYR A 154 -13.42 7.74 -14.02
C TYR A 154 -14.29 6.57 -13.61
N ALA A 155 -13.69 5.41 -13.30
CA ALA A 155 -14.35 4.21 -12.80
C ALA A 155 -14.38 4.14 -11.26
N LEU A 156 -13.82 5.14 -10.57
CA LEU A 156 -13.87 5.24 -9.11
C LEU A 156 -15.31 5.45 -8.61
N PRO A 157 -15.65 4.88 -7.44
CA PRO A 157 -16.95 5.09 -6.81
C PRO A 157 -17.10 6.52 -6.30
N TYR A 158 -18.31 6.84 -5.86
CA TYR A 158 -18.51 7.99 -4.99
C TYR A 158 -17.82 7.77 -3.63
N LYS A 159 -17.47 8.87 -2.94
CA LYS A 159 -16.91 8.86 -1.59
C LYS A 159 -17.83 8.11 -0.63
N SER A 160 -19.13 8.39 -0.68
CA SER A 160 -20.15 7.71 0.13
C SER A 160 -20.13 6.18 -0.08
N ASP A 161 -19.99 5.73 -1.32
CA ASP A 161 -19.99 4.30 -1.67
C ASP A 161 -18.70 3.61 -1.23
N LEU A 162 -17.55 4.30 -1.36
CA LEU A 162 -16.27 3.81 -0.82
C LEU A 162 -16.36 3.62 0.70
N LEU A 163 -16.83 4.65 1.44
CA LEU A 163 -16.96 4.57 2.89
C LEU A 163 -17.90 3.43 3.32
N LYS A 164 -19.04 3.28 2.63
CA LYS A 164 -19.97 2.17 2.85
C LYS A 164 -19.32 0.80 2.57
N ALA A 165 -18.52 0.69 1.51
CA ALA A 165 -17.82 -0.53 1.17
C ALA A 165 -16.76 -0.91 2.22
N LEU A 166 -16.01 0.07 2.75
CA LEU A 166 -15.04 -0.14 3.84
C LEU A 166 -15.70 -0.62 5.16
N GLU A 167 -16.97 -0.31 5.33
CA GLU A 167 -17.82 -0.79 6.43
C GLU A 167 -18.51 -2.14 6.12
N LYS A 168 -18.14 -2.81 5.02
CA LYS A 168 -18.77 -4.06 4.55
C LYS A 168 -20.31 -3.93 4.44
N GLY A 169 -20.78 -2.75 4.03
CA GLY A 169 -22.20 -2.45 3.86
C GLY A 169 -22.97 -2.07 5.13
N LYS A 170 -22.32 -2.06 6.31
CA LYS A 170 -22.95 -1.59 7.55
C LYS A 170 -23.24 -0.09 7.46
N GLU A 171 -24.40 0.32 7.96
CA GLU A 171 -24.71 1.74 8.12
C GLU A 171 -23.93 2.28 9.30
N VAL A 172 -22.98 3.17 9.00
CA VAL A 172 -22.11 3.84 9.96
C VAL A 172 -22.06 5.30 9.54
N LYS A 173 -22.04 6.21 10.51
CA LYS A 173 -21.89 7.65 10.22
C LYS A 173 -20.56 7.91 9.51
N GLU A 174 -20.55 8.91 8.62
CA GLU A 174 -19.33 9.26 7.88
C GLU A 174 -18.20 9.61 8.86
N GLU A 175 -18.49 10.38 9.90
CA GLU A 175 -17.52 10.80 10.91
C GLU A 175 -16.86 9.61 11.64
N GLU A 176 -17.63 8.56 11.93
CA GLU A 176 -17.10 7.34 12.54
C GLU A 176 -16.21 6.55 11.56
N SER A 177 -16.52 6.59 10.27
CA SER A 177 -15.68 5.98 9.23
C SER A 177 -14.37 6.76 9.07
N ILE A 178 -14.43 8.09 9.07
CA ILE A 178 -13.24 8.95 9.01
C ILE A 178 -12.33 8.74 10.23
N GLU A 179 -12.90 8.67 11.44
CA GLU A 179 -12.12 8.41 12.66
C GLU A 179 -11.39 7.06 12.60
N LYS A 180 -12.05 6.02 12.10
CA LYS A 180 -11.42 4.70 11.89
C LYS A 180 -10.32 4.74 10.82
N ILE A 181 -10.47 5.58 9.79
CA ILE A 181 -9.40 5.82 8.81
C ILE A 181 -8.20 6.49 9.49
N HIS A 182 -8.41 7.52 10.32
CA HIS A 182 -7.32 8.15 11.07
C HIS A 182 -6.59 7.15 11.97
N GLN A 183 -7.32 6.31 12.71
CA GLN A 183 -6.72 5.28 13.56
C GLN A 183 -5.85 4.29 12.77
N PHE A 184 -6.32 3.87 11.59
CA PHE A 184 -5.52 3.04 10.69
C PHE A 184 -4.26 3.79 10.23
N LEU A 185 -4.39 5.03 9.75
CA LEU A 185 -3.28 5.83 9.23
C LEU A 185 -2.21 6.09 10.30
N THR A 186 -2.60 6.40 11.54
CA THR A 186 -1.68 6.61 12.67
C THR A 186 -0.83 5.37 12.96
N ARG A 187 -1.38 4.17 12.77
CA ARG A 187 -0.65 2.91 13.02
C ARG A 187 0.27 2.54 11.86
N VAL A 188 -0.19 2.69 10.62
CA VAL A 188 0.56 2.19 9.45
C VAL A 188 1.61 3.18 8.95
N THR A 189 1.37 4.48 9.07
CA THR A 189 2.27 5.52 8.53
C THR A 189 3.70 5.40 9.07
N PRO A 190 3.94 5.27 10.40
CA PRO A 190 5.30 5.13 10.92
C PRO A 190 6.04 3.89 10.38
N ILE A 191 5.32 2.79 10.18
CA ILE A 191 5.88 1.54 9.66
C ILE A 191 6.27 1.72 8.20
N LEU A 192 5.39 2.31 7.40
CA LEU A 192 5.68 2.58 6.00
C LEU A 192 6.86 3.54 5.84
N ASP A 193 6.91 4.61 6.64
CA ASP A 193 8.02 5.56 6.63
C ASP A 193 9.35 4.89 7.02
N ALA A 194 9.35 3.99 8.01
CA ALA A 194 10.52 3.18 8.37
C ALA A 194 10.97 2.26 7.22
N ILE A 195 10.03 1.68 6.44
CA ILE A 195 10.37 0.90 5.25
C ILE A 195 11.01 1.81 4.19
N TYR A 196 10.46 3.00 3.92
CA TYR A 196 11.07 3.92 2.97
C TYR A 196 12.48 4.36 3.42
N GLU A 197 12.67 4.68 4.71
CA GLU A 197 13.97 5.01 5.30
C GLU A 197 14.97 3.85 5.15
N MET A 198 14.54 2.62 5.42
CA MET A 198 15.34 1.40 5.22
C MET A 198 15.81 1.26 3.77
N TYR A 199 14.92 1.44 2.79
CA TYR A 199 15.29 1.37 1.36
C TYR A 199 16.30 2.44 0.96
N THR A 200 16.16 3.67 1.48
CA THR A 200 17.12 4.74 1.26
C THR A 200 18.48 4.41 1.89
N LYS A 201 18.51 3.99 3.16
CA LYS A 201 19.75 3.65 3.88
C LYS A 201 20.51 2.50 3.24
N MET A 202 19.79 1.49 2.76
CA MET A 202 20.39 0.32 2.13
C MET A 202 20.81 0.55 0.67
N ASN A 203 20.44 1.69 0.07
CA ASN A 203 20.53 1.93 -1.37
C ASN A 203 19.76 0.86 -2.20
N ALA A 204 18.58 0.47 -1.71
CA ALA A 204 17.72 -0.54 -2.31
C ALA A 204 16.62 0.06 -3.22
N GLU A 205 16.47 1.39 -3.24
CA GLU A 205 15.43 2.07 -4.03
C GLU A 205 15.84 2.22 -5.50
N LEU A 206 15.00 1.72 -6.42
CA LEU A 206 15.22 1.87 -7.86
C LEU A 206 14.24 2.85 -8.50
N SER A 207 14.72 3.64 -9.47
CA SER A 207 13.92 4.66 -10.17
C SER A 207 13.47 4.26 -11.58
N TYR A 208 13.61 3.00 -11.97
CA TYR A 208 13.16 2.55 -13.29
C TYR A 208 11.63 2.66 -13.43
N LYS A 209 11.19 2.85 -14.67
CA LYS A 209 9.78 2.89 -15.02
C LYS A 209 9.30 1.51 -15.45
N ALA A 210 8.19 1.06 -14.85
CA ALA A 210 7.39 -0.04 -15.36
C ALA A 210 6.65 0.37 -16.65
#